data_AF-A0A2U1KZ43-F1
#
_entry.id   AF-A0A2U1KZ43-F1
#
_cell.length_a   1.000
_cell.length_b   1.000
_cell.length_c   1.000
_cell.angle_alpha   90.00
_cell.angle_beta   90.00
_cell.angle_gamma   90.00
#
_symmetry.space_group_name_H-M   'P 1'
#
loop_
_entity.id
_entity.type
_entity.pdbx_description
1 polymer ?
#
loop_
_entity_poly.entity_id
_entity_poly.type
_entity_poly.pdbx_seq_one_letter_code
_entity_poly.pdbx_strand_id
1 'polypeptide(L)'
;MTTQKDIDDLPKNSANYTALTPLWFLKRAALVHPNRRSLVHGSLVFTWLQTYQRCCRLASALSRHSVGFGSTATMAATCSTSRKAIMD
;
A
#
# COMPACT_ATOMS: atom_id res chain seq x y z
N MET A 1 -18.02 30.65 16.24
CA MET A 1 -17.74 29.34 15.61
C MET A 1 -16.60 29.54 14.64
N THR A 2 -15.38 29.18 15.03
CA THR A 2 -14.19 29.28 14.19
C THR A 2 -14.28 28.16 13.15
N THR A 3 -14.45 28.51 11.88
CA THR A 3 -14.31 27.58 10.75
C THR A 3 -12.88 27.05 10.74
N GLN A 4 -12.69 25.83 11.23
CA GLN A 4 -11.42 25.13 11.16
C GLN A 4 -11.17 24.77 9.70
N LYS A 5 -10.17 25.41 9.09
CA LYS A 5 -9.81 25.16 7.70
C LYS A 5 -9.27 23.74 7.58
N ASP A 6 -9.87 22.93 6.70
CA ASP A 6 -9.45 21.55 6.50
C ASP A 6 -8.07 21.51 5.82
N ILE A 7 -7.31 20.44 6.04
CA ILE A 7 -5.97 20.31 5.48
C ILE A 7 -6.01 20.25 3.94
N ASP A 8 -7.14 19.80 3.38
CA ASP A 8 -7.39 19.72 1.94
C ASP A 8 -7.65 21.10 1.30
N ASP A 9 -8.00 22.12 2.11
CA ASP A 9 -8.21 23.51 1.67
C ASP A 9 -6.90 24.34 1.59
N LEU A 10 -5.76 23.72 1.92
CA LEU A 10 -4.45 24.38 1.84
C LEU A 10 -3.90 24.34 0.42
N PRO A 11 -3.36 25.45 -0.11
CA PRO A 11 -2.70 25.44 -1.41
C PRO A 11 -1.51 24.47 -1.38
N LYS A 12 -1.37 23.69 -2.46
CA LYS A 12 -0.30 22.70 -2.61
C LYS A 12 1.06 23.42 -2.69
N ASN A 13 1.97 23.05 -1.81
CA ASN A 13 3.36 23.50 -1.73
C ASN A 13 4.28 22.28 -1.54
N SER A 14 5.59 22.50 -1.56
CA SER A 14 6.58 21.41 -1.40
C SER A 14 6.48 20.66 -0.06
N ALA A 15 5.88 21.27 0.97
CA ALA A 15 5.75 20.67 2.29
C ALA A 15 4.52 19.76 2.41
N ASN A 16 3.38 20.13 1.80
CA ASN A 16 2.13 19.35 1.87
C ASN A 16 1.87 18.48 0.62
N TYR A 17 2.57 18.72 -0.48
CA TYR A 17 2.33 18.03 -1.75
C TYR A 17 3.63 17.55 -2.40
N THR A 18 3.62 16.27 -2.77
CA THR A 18 4.64 15.65 -3.63
C THR A 18 3.94 14.53 -4.37
N ALA A 19 4.18 14.43 -5.68
CA ALA A 19 3.69 13.31 -6.47
C ALA A 19 4.35 12.02 -5.98
N LEU A 20 3.58 11.18 -5.29
CA LEU A 20 4.08 9.92 -4.77
C LEU A 20 4.00 8.86 -5.85
N THR A 21 5.14 8.28 -6.20
CA THR A 21 5.12 6.99 -6.91
C THR A 21 4.53 5.94 -5.97
N PRO A 22 3.93 4.86 -6.49
CA PRO A 22 3.38 3.78 -5.65
C PRO A 22 4.39 3.22 -4.63
N LEU A 23 5.67 3.16 -5.00
CA LEU A 23 6.75 2.74 -4.10
C LEU A 23 6.97 3.73 -2.95
N TRP A 24 6.99 5.03 -3.24
CA TRP A 24 7.14 6.06 -2.23
C TRP A 24 5.92 6.13 -1.30
N PHE A 25 4.72 6.00 -1.86
CA PHE A 25 3.49 5.90 -1.08
C PHE A 25 3.55 4.72 -0.11
N LEU A 26 3.87 3.51 -0.60
CA LEU A 26 3.92 2.32 0.24
C LEU A 26 4.91 2.47 1.40
N LYS A 27 6.10 3.01 1.12
CA LYS A 27 7.11 3.27 2.15
C LYS A 27 6.62 4.29 3.17
N ARG A 28 6.02 5.41 2.73
CA ARG A 28 5.49 6.44 3.64
C ARG A 28 4.33 5.91 4.49
N ALA A 29 3.41 5.14 3.92
CA ALA A 29 2.28 4.56 4.65
C ALA A 29 2.76 3.61 5.76
N ALA A 30 3.78 2.79 5.48
CA ALA A 30 4.39 1.90 6.48
C ALA A 30 5.12 2.65 7.60
N LEU A 31 5.70 3.82 7.31
CA LEU A 31 6.38 4.65 8.31
C LEU A 31 5.41 5.46 9.17
N VAL A 32 4.41 6.10 8.57
CA VAL A 32 3.50 7.02 9.26
C VAL A 32 2.38 6.26 9.98
N HIS A 33 1.92 5.13 9.43
CA HIS A 33 0.80 4.36 9.97
C HIS A 33 1.09 2.85 10.06
N PRO A 34 2.17 2.43 10.76
CA PRO A 34 2.67 1.05 10.74
C PRO A 34 1.62 0.01 11.19
N ASN A 35 0.79 0.36 12.17
CA ASN A 35 -0.20 -0.53 12.78
C ASN A 35 -1.60 -0.40 12.16
N ARG A 36 -1.81 0.55 11.22
CA ARG A 36 -3.11 0.72 10.57
C ARG A 36 -3.29 -0.38 9.52
N ARG A 37 -4.54 -0.88 9.42
CA ARG A 37 -4.93 -1.89 8.43
C ARG A 37 -4.69 -1.36 7.01
N SER A 38 -3.98 -2.14 6.20
CA SER A 38 -3.66 -1.84 4.80
C SER A 38 -4.49 -2.68 3.83
N LEU A 39 -4.69 -3.97 4.15
CA LEU A 39 -5.39 -4.94 3.32
C LEU A 39 -6.24 -5.83 4.21
N VAL A 40 -7.50 -6.03 3.81
CA VAL A 40 -8.43 -6.97 4.44
C VAL A 40 -8.96 -7.91 3.37
N HIS A 41 -8.77 -9.21 3.56
CA HIS A 41 -9.26 -10.26 2.67
C HIS A 41 -9.81 -11.42 3.50
N GLY A 42 -11.14 -11.47 3.66
CA GLY A 42 -11.77 -12.42 4.58
C GLY A 42 -11.33 -12.18 6.03
N SER A 43 -10.86 -13.24 6.70
CA SER A 43 -10.28 -13.16 8.05
C SER A 43 -8.84 -12.63 8.06
N LEU A 44 -8.19 -12.55 6.89
CA LEU A 44 -6.81 -12.14 6.78
C LEU A 44 -6.73 -10.61 6.74
N VAL A 45 -5.97 -10.06 7.67
CA VAL A 45 -5.75 -8.62 7.81
C VAL A 45 -4.25 -8.37 7.86
N PHE A 46 -3.78 -7.43 7.05
CA PHE A 46 -2.41 -6.92 7.12
C PHE A 46 -2.38 -5.46 7.58
N THR A 47 -1.30 -5.12 8.28
CA THR A 47 -0.94 -3.73 8.55
C THR A 47 -0.02 -3.16 7.46
N TRP A 48 0.09 -1.84 7.37
CA TRP A 48 1.00 -1.20 6.41
C TRP A 48 2.46 -1.65 6.56
N LEU A 49 2.93 -1.86 7.79
CA LEU A 49 4.27 -2.38 8.04
C LEU A 49 4.44 -3.80 7.47
N GLN A 50 3.45 -4.68 7.70
CA GLN A 50 3.48 -6.05 7.20
C GLN A 50 3.45 -6.09 5.67
N THR A 51 2.60 -5.26 5.04
CA THR A 51 2.52 -5.16 3.57
C THR A 51 3.86 -4.73 2.98
N TYR A 52 4.47 -3.67 3.52
CA TYR A 52 5.77 -3.18 3.06
C TYR A 52 6.86 -4.25 3.16
N GLN A 53 6.97 -4.93 4.31
CA GLN A 53 7.95 -6.00 4.51
C GLN A 53 7.76 -7.16 3.53
N ARG A 54 6.51 -7.56 3.25
CA ARG A 54 6.20 -8.62 2.28
C ARG A 54 6.61 -8.23 0.86
N CYS A 55 6.31 -6.99 0.45
CA CYS A 55 6.73 -6.46 -0.83
C CYS A 55 8.26 -6.41 -0.96
N CYS A 56 8.98 -5.98 0.08
CA CYS A 56 10.45 -5.98 0.08
C CYS A 56 11.04 -7.39 -0.02
N ARG A 57 10.46 -8.38 0.66
CA ARG A 57 10.91 -9.78 0.54
C ARG A 57 10.72 -10.33 -0.88
N LEU A 58 9.58 -10.04 -1.50
CA LEU A 58 9.34 -10.40 -2.90
C LEU A 58 10.31 -9.69 -3.84
N ALA A 59 10.49 -8.38 -3.70
CA ALA A 59 11.43 -7.61 -4.50
C ALA A 59 12.86 -8.16 -4.39
N SER A 60 13.32 -8.48 -3.17
CA SER A 60 14.62 -9.10 -2.94
C SER A 60 14.76 -10.45 -3.65
N ALA A 61 13.71 -11.28 -3.64
CA ALA A 61 13.72 -12.54 -4.38
C ALA A 61 13.81 -12.32 -5.89
N LEU A 62 13.02 -11.39 -6.44
CA LEU A 62 13.05 -11.05 -7.86
C LEU A 62 14.42 -10.49 -8.29
N SER A 63 15.03 -9.63 -7.47
CA SER A 63 16.38 -9.12 -7.74
C SER A 63 17.44 -10.23 -7.78
N ARG A 64 17.30 -11.28 -6.95
CA ARG A 64 18.17 -12.47 -7.04
C ARG A 64 17.98 -13.29 -8.32
N HIS A 65 16.82 -13.16 -8.96
CA HIS A 65 16.52 -13.76 -10.27
C HIS A 65 16.81 -12.79 -11.43
N SER A 66 17.64 -11.78 -11.22
CA SER A 66 18.08 -10.82 -12.25
C SER A 66 16.95 -9.99 -12.89
N VAL A 67 15.82 -9.84 -12.19
CA VAL A 67 14.75 -8.92 -12.61
C VAL A 67 15.18 -7.49 -12.22
N GLY A 68 15.34 -6.63 -13.23
CA GLY A 68 15.86 -5.27 -13.06
C GLY A 68 15.15 -4.23 -13.91
N PHE A 69 15.77 -3.06 -14.04
CA PHE A 69 15.24 -1.99 -14.88
C PHE A 69 15.14 -2.45 -16.34
N GLY A 70 14.00 -2.18 -16.98
CA GLY A 70 13.72 -2.62 -18.35
C GLY A 70 13.22 -4.08 -18.46
N SER A 71 13.17 -4.83 -17.37
CA SER A 71 12.58 -6.18 -17.35
C SER A 71 11.07 -6.12 -17.15
N THR A 72 10.31 -6.97 -17.86
CA THR A 72 8.87 -7.15 -17.64
C THR A 72 8.64 -8.38 -16.77
N ALA A 73 7.85 -8.22 -15.71
CA ALA A 73 7.44 -9.33 -14.85
C ALA A 73 5.91 -9.48 -14.93
N THR A 74 5.45 -10.73 -15.11
CA THR A 74 4.02 -11.06 -15.11
C THR A 74 3.67 -11.77 -13.80
N MET A 75 2.62 -11.30 -13.14
CA MET A 75 2.09 -11.94 -11.93
C MET A 75 0.74 -12.58 -12.26
N ALA A 76 0.69 -13.91 -12.21
CA ALA A 76 -0.56 -14.66 -12.25
C ALA A 76 -0.97 -14.99 -10.82
N ALA A 77 -2.12 -14.48 -10.38
CA ALA A 77 -2.66 -14.73 -9.05
C ALA A 77 -4.17 -14.93 -9.14
N THR A 78 -4.69 -15.89 -8.39
CA THR A 78 -6.13 -16.13 -8.27
C THR A 78 -6.62 -15.45 -7.00
N CYS A 79 -7.63 -14.59 -7.11
CA CYS A 79 -8.35 -14.08 -5.95
C CYS A 79 -9.44 -15.09 -5.58
N SER A 80 -9.19 -15.91 -4.55
CA SER A 80 -10.23 -16.80 -4.01
C SER A 80 -11.06 -16.06 -2.97
N THR A 81 -12.00 -15.23 -3.40
CA THR A 81 -12.99 -14.66 -2.48
C THR A 81 -14.00 -15.75 -2.13
N SER A 82 -13.95 -16.29 -0.91
CA SER A 82 -15.04 -17.11 -0.38
C SER A 82 -16.29 -16.24 -0.26
N ARG A 83 -17.30 -16.49 -1.11
CA ARG A 83 -18.65 -15.93 -0.93
C ARG A 83 -19.19 -16.44 0.41
N LYS A 84 -19.07 -15.65 1.47
CA LYS A 84 -19.92 -15.85 2.65
C LYS A 84 -21.30 -15.33 2.23
N ALA A 85 -22.20 -16.26 1.89
CA ALA A 85 -23.60 -15.93 1.68
C ALA A 85 -24.08 -15.23 2.96
N ILE A 86 -24.56 -13.99 2.81
CA ILE A 86 -25.33 -13.31 3.85
C ILE A 86 -26.69 -13.98 3.80
N MET A 87 -26.88 -14.99 4.64
CA MET A 87 -28.18 -15.38 5.17
C MET A 87 -28.13 -14.94 6.62
N ASP A 88 -28.87 -13.88 6.93
CA ASP A 88 -29.60 -13.56 8.16
C ASP A 88 -29.95 -12.06 8.16
#